data_AF-A0A832SXV1-F1
#
_entry.id   AF-A0A832SXV1-F1
#
_cell.length_a   1.000
_cell.length_b   1.000
_cell.length_c   1.000
_cell.angle_alpha   90.00
_cell.angle_beta   90.00
_cell.angle_gamma   90.00
#
_symmetry.space_group_name_H-M   'P 1'
#
loop_
_entity.id
_entity.type
_entity.pdbx_description
1 polymer ?
#
loop_
_entity_poly.entity_id
_entity_poly.type
_entity_poly.pdbx_seq_one_letter_code
_entity_poly.pdbx_strand_id
1 'polypeptide(L)'
;MRKVIILLLLVILAIFGYAYKLHTSQINLNVSLSPHCNYSNGSEALRIFLEGARYLYKVEEAPLNIVSPHNYLKKFSGKANETEFGLYTYYSSDSCEKEKNRITNELEQRGFSIYKNNIWVKDKKGYYVNCKFMGDAYILVVARGGREDVTNFAEAVTPLYYGPSPEKVIFYTLLEKNISTMLEEDIQVKEENWTAGVGVKIGGYMAKLEGSVKPNLNVAIYVYPKGCGREVYLEIIKALAKSWKDITPVNATGKMFKKDNTRFYVEYSQVMGFDRVVILLYNSPS
;
A
#
# COMPACT_ATOMS: atom_id res chain seq x y z
N MET A 1 46.32 0.60 5.99
CA MET A 1 45.46 1.64 6.61
C MET A 1 44.03 1.66 6.06
N ARG A 2 43.80 1.79 4.75
CA ARG A 2 42.43 1.88 4.15
C ARG A 2 41.46 0.75 4.54
N LYS A 3 41.94 -0.52 4.61
CA LYS A 3 41.12 -1.68 5.00
C LYS A 3 40.69 -1.68 6.48
N VAL A 4 41.50 -1.13 7.36
CA VAL A 4 41.21 -1.05 8.82
C VAL A 4 40.15 0.03 9.08
N ILE A 5 40.22 1.16 8.37
CA ILE A 5 39.26 2.26 8.48
C ILE A 5 37.85 1.82 8.02
N ILE A 6 37.75 1.06 6.93
CA ILE A 6 36.47 0.54 6.43
C ILE A 6 35.84 -0.43 7.44
N LEU A 7 36.64 -1.33 8.03
CA LEU A 7 36.17 -2.27 9.03
C LEU A 7 35.65 -1.55 10.30
N LEU A 8 36.35 -0.50 10.74
CA LEU A 8 35.95 0.30 11.89
C LEU A 8 34.65 1.08 11.64
N LEU A 9 34.49 1.64 10.44
CA LEU A 9 33.25 2.30 10.02
C LEU A 9 32.06 1.34 9.99
N LEU A 10 32.24 0.12 9.50
CA LEU A 10 31.20 -0.91 9.51
C LEU A 10 30.82 -1.34 10.93
N VAL A 11 31.79 -1.47 11.83
CA VAL A 11 31.54 -1.80 13.24
C VAL A 11 30.79 -0.66 13.94
N ILE A 12 31.18 0.60 13.70
CA ILE A 12 30.49 1.78 14.24
C ILE A 12 29.04 1.82 13.72
N LEU A 13 28.83 1.66 12.41
CA LEU A 13 27.50 1.60 11.81
C LEU A 13 26.66 0.43 12.38
N ALA A 14 27.27 -0.72 12.62
CA ALA A 14 26.60 -1.87 13.24
C ALA A 14 26.22 -1.57 14.70
N ILE A 15 27.08 -0.91 15.48
CA ILE A 15 26.80 -0.50 16.86
C ILE A 15 25.67 0.54 16.90
N PHE A 16 25.72 1.56 16.03
CA PHE A 16 24.65 2.55 15.94
C PHE A 16 23.33 1.94 15.47
N GLY A 17 23.37 1.04 14.48
CA GLY A 17 22.20 0.29 14.03
C GLY A 17 21.62 -0.61 15.13
N TYR A 18 22.49 -1.25 15.93
CA TYR A 18 22.09 -2.08 17.07
C TYR A 18 21.52 -1.25 18.22
N ALA A 19 22.12 -0.11 18.55
CA ALA A 19 21.62 0.83 19.57
C ALA A 19 20.27 1.45 19.18
N TYR A 20 20.11 1.83 17.90
CA TYR A 20 18.83 2.30 17.36
C TYR A 20 17.74 1.22 17.43
N LYS A 21 18.10 -0.04 17.11
CA LYS A 21 17.21 -1.20 17.22
C LYS A 21 16.86 -1.53 18.68
N LEU A 22 17.78 -1.33 19.62
CA LEU A 22 17.55 -1.48 21.07
C LEU A 22 16.62 -0.40 21.63
N HIS A 23 16.73 0.84 21.15
CA HIS A 23 15.87 1.91 21.66
C HIS A 23 14.43 1.76 21.15
N THR A 24 14.25 1.32 19.91
CA THR A 24 12.93 0.99 19.35
C THR A 24 12.34 -0.30 19.94
N SER A 25 13.16 -1.28 20.34
CA SER A 25 12.68 -2.53 20.97
C SER A 25 12.18 -2.38 22.41
N GLN A 26 12.40 -1.23 23.06
CA GLN A 26 11.84 -0.93 24.39
C GLN A 26 10.36 -0.52 24.34
N ILE A 27 9.84 -0.19 23.16
CA ILE A 27 8.41 0.07 22.95
C ILE A 27 7.78 -1.26 22.55
N ASN A 28 7.00 -1.85 23.44
CA ASN A 28 6.20 -3.02 23.12
C ASN A 28 4.76 -2.78 23.55
N LEU A 29 3.91 -2.42 22.58
CA LEU A 29 2.48 -2.21 22.83
C LEU A 29 1.69 -3.53 22.84
N ASN A 30 2.28 -4.60 22.28
CA ASN A 30 1.67 -5.93 22.10
C ASN A 30 0.23 -5.85 21.56
N VAL A 31 0.06 -5.09 20.49
CA VAL A 31 -1.21 -4.88 19.79
C VAL A 31 -1.18 -5.67 18.49
N SER A 32 -2.10 -6.61 18.32
CA SER A 32 -2.31 -7.32 17.06
C SER A 32 -3.77 -7.14 16.66
N LEU A 33 -4.01 -6.41 15.57
CA LEU A 33 -5.34 -6.02 15.12
C LEU A 33 -5.52 -6.37 13.65
N SER A 34 -6.63 -7.02 13.34
CA SER A 34 -7.09 -7.23 11.98
C SER A 34 -8.61 -7.07 12.02
N PRO A 35 -9.13 -5.83 11.94
CA PRO A 35 -10.55 -5.57 12.12
C PRO A 35 -11.37 -6.43 11.15
N HIS A 36 -12.48 -6.97 11.64
CA HIS A 36 -13.41 -7.73 10.81
C HIS A 36 -14.23 -6.76 9.95
N CYS A 37 -13.63 -6.38 8.83
CA CYS A 37 -14.26 -5.51 7.86
C CYS A 37 -15.14 -6.30 6.90
N ASN A 38 -16.35 -5.79 6.67
CA ASN A 38 -17.17 -6.21 5.54
C ASN A 38 -16.60 -5.60 4.25
N TYR A 39 -15.55 -6.24 3.73
CA TYR A 39 -15.02 -5.94 2.42
C TYR A 39 -16.03 -6.32 1.35
N SER A 40 -16.17 -5.45 0.35
CA SER A 40 -16.79 -5.90 -0.89
C SER A 40 -15.93 -7.00 -1.52
N ASN A 41 -16.59 -7.95 -2.20
CA ASN A 41 -15.91 -8.95 -3.02
C ASN A 41 -15.35 -8.36 -4.34
N GLY A 42 -15.51 -7.06 -4.57
CA GLY A 42 -15.07 -6.36 -5.78
C GLY A 42 -16.07 -6.45 -6.94
N SER A 43 -17.35 -6.72 -6.66
CA SER A 43 -18.37 -6.76 -7.72
C SER A 43 -18.54 -5.42 -8.41
N GLU A 44 -18.46 -4.31 -7.67
CA GLU A 44 -18.54 -2.98 -8.26
C GLU A 44 -17.28 -2.66 -9.08
N ALA A 45 -16.09 -3.01 -8.58
CA ALA A 45 -14.85 -2.90 -9.34
C ALA A 45 -14.94 -3.61 -10.71
N LEU A 46 -15.41 -4.86 -10.73
CA LEU A 46 -15.61 -5.61 -11.97
C LEU A 46 -16.68 -4.96 -12.86
N ARG A 47 -17.81 -4.52 -12.29
CA ARG A 47 -18.90 -3.88 -13.03
C ARG A 47 -18.41 -2.63 -13.75
N ILE A 48 -17.77 -1.70 -13.03
CA ILE A 48 -17.24 -0.45 -13.57
C ILE A 48 -16.21 -0.73 -14.67
N PHE A 49 -15.26 -1.64 -14.43
CA PHE A 49 -14.27 -2.00 -15.44
C PHE A 49 -14.94 -2.54 -16.70
N LEU A 50 -15.88 -3.49 -16.56
CA LEU A 50 -16.52 -4.14 -17.69
C LEU A 50 -17.44 -3.21 -18.47
N GLU A 51 -18.14 -2.29 -17.80
CA GLU A 51 -18.92 -1.24 -18.48
C GLU A 51 -18.02 -0.32 -19.31
N GLY A 52 -16.91 0.14 -18.73
CA GLY A 52 -15.92 0.94 -19.46
C GLY A 52 -15.30 0.18 -20.63
N ALA A 53 -14.91 -1.08 -20.43
CA ALA A 53 -14.35 -1.92 -21.47
C ALA A 53 -15.35 -2.21 -22.60
N ARG A 54 -16.63 -2.46 -22.27
CA ARG A 54 -17.72 -2.70 -23.25
C ARG A 54 -18.08 -1.45 -24.06
N TYR A 55 -17.86 -0.27 -23.49
CA TYR A 55 -18.00 0.97 -24.23
C TYR A 55 -16.93 1.13 -25.33
N LEU A 56 -15.74 0.56 -25.10
CA LEU A 56 -14.57 0.71 -25.97
C LEU A 56 -14.36 -0.48 -26.92
N TYR A 57 -14.81 -1.67 -26.52
CA TYR A 57 -14.50 -2.94 -27.19
C TYR A 57 -15.70 -3.87 -27.24
N LYS A 58 -15.68 -4.80 -28.21
CA LYS A 58 -16.56 -5.98 -28.17
C LYS A 58 -16.01 -6.96 -27.13
N VAL A 59 -16.65 -6.99 -25.96
CA VAL A 59 -16.27 -7.88 -24.86
C VAL A 59 -17.11 -9.15 -24.88
N GLU A 60 -16.44 -10.29 -25.00
CA GLU A 60 -17.05 -11.62 -24.98
C GLU A 60 -16.42 -12.47 -23.87
N GLU A 61 -17.23 -13.28 -23.19
CA GLU A 61 -16.71 -14.23 -22.20
C GLU A 61 -16.03 -15.40 -22.94
N ALA A 62 -14.81 -15.72 -22.53
CA ALA A 62 -13.98 -16.72 -23.20
C ALA A 62 -13.00 -17.36 -22.21
N PRO A 63 -12.63 -18.65 -22.41
CA PRO A 63 -11.56 -19.27 -21.65
C PRO A 63 -10.24 -18.56 -21.95
N LEU A 64 -9.40 -18.38 -20.93
CA LEU A 64 -8.15 -17.63 -21.05
C LEU A 64 -6.95 -18.54 -21.21
N ASN A 65 -6.00 -18.10 -22.03
CA ASN A 65 -4.64 -18.62 -22.05
C ASN A 65 -3.67 -17.58 -21.45
N ILE A 66 -3.94 -17.11 -20.22
CA ILE A 66 -3.08 -16.15 -19.52
C ILE A 66 -2.60 -16.74 -18.20
N VAL A 67 -1.53 -16.17 -17.64
CA VAL A 67 -1.07 -16.54 -16.30
C VAL A 67 -2.14 -16.15 -15.29
N SER A 68 -2.73 -17.14 -14.63
CA SER A 68 -3.77 -16.90 -13.62
C SER A 68 -3.15 -16.52 -12.28
N PRO A 69 -3.64 -15.47 -11.60
CA PRO A 69 -3.29 -15.18 -10.23
C PRO A 69 -4.01 -16.09 -9.22
N HIS A 70 -3.58 -16.01 -7.96
CA HIS A 70 -4.12 -16.76 -6.84
C HIS A 70 -4.79 -15.84 -5.80
N ASN A 71 -5.57 -16.41 -4.88
CA ASN A 71 -6.13 -15.71 -3.71
C ASN A 71 -6.96 -14.46 -4.04
N TYR A 72 -7.57 -14.42 -5.23
CA TYR A 72 -8.51 -13.37 -5.62
C TYR A 72 -9.88 -13.60 -4.96
N LEU A 73 -10.62 -12.51 -4.75
CA LEU A 73 -11.98 -12.54 -4.20
C LEU A 73 -13.01 -12.89 -5.26
N LYS A 74 -12.90 -12.28 -6.43
CA LYS A 74 -13.77 -12.49 -7.59
C LYS A 74 -12.97 -12.37 -8.87
N LYS A 75 -13.45 -13.00 -9.94
CA LYS A 75 -12.82 -12.93 -11.26
C LYS A 75 -13.81 -12.73 -12.39
N PHE A 76 -13.30 -12.19 -13.49
CA PHE A 76 -13.91 -12.23 -14.82
C PHE A 76 -12.84 -12.58 -15.85
N SER A 77 -13.23 -13.29 -16.91
CA SER A 77 -12.36 -13.71 -17.99
C SER A 77 -13.05 -13.51 -19.34
N GLY A 78 -12.37 -12.88 -20.28
CA GLY A 78 -12.94 -12.66 -21.61
C GLY A 78 -11.94 -12.19 -22.66
N LYS A 79 -12.48 -11.84 -23.82
CA LYS A 79 -11.76 -11.27 -24.95
C LYS A 79 -12.32 -9.88 -25.24
N ALA A 80 -11.44 -8.89 -25.44
CA ALA A 80 -11.76 -7.57 -25.96
C ALA A 80 -11.12 -7.46 -27.35
N ASN A 81 -11.92 -7.61 -28.40
CA ASN A 81 -11.44 -7.79 -29.78
C ASN A 81 -10.42 -8.94 -29.90
N GLU A 82 -9.14 -8.64 -30.12
CA GLU A 82 -8.05 -9.63 -30.23
C GLU A 82 -7.23 -9.82 -28.94
N THR A 83 -7.58 -9.11 -27.86
CA THR A 83 -6.88 -9.20 -26.58
C THR A 83 -7.66 -10.07 -25.61
N GLU A 84 -7.03 -11.16 -25.13
CA GLU A 84 -7.54 -11.95 -24.00
C GLU A 84 -7.22 -11.21 -22.70
N PHE A 85 -8.17 -11.12 -21.77
CA PHE A 85 -7.92 -10.49 -20.48
C PHE A 85 -8.67 -11.15 -19.33
N GLY A 86 -8.03 -11.17 -18.17
CA GLY A 86 -8.60 -11.56 -16.89
C GLY A 86 -8.59 -10.39 -15.92
N LEU A 87 -9.68 -10.27 -15.16
CA LEU A 87 -9.85 -9.32 -14.08
C LEU A 87 -9.95 -10.08 -12.77
N TYR A 88 -9.18 -9.68 -11.77
CA TYR A 88 -9.12 -10.37 -10.48
C TYR A 88 -9.15 -9.35 -9.35
N THR A 89 -10.04 -9.51 -8.39
CA THR A 89 -10.22 -8.53 -7.31
C THR A 89 -9.52 -8.92 -6.02
N TYR A 90 -9.02 -7.92 -5.28
CA TYR A 90 -8.36 -8.05 -4.00
C TYR A 90 -8.83 -6.96 -3.04
N TYR A 91 -8.81 -7.24 -1.74
CA TYR A 91 -9.18 -6.25 -0.73
C TYR A 91 -8.06 -5.25 -0.41
N SER A 92 -6.79 -5.60 -0.67
CA SER A 92 -5.64 -4.75 -0.33
C SER A 92 -4.64 -4.60 -1.48
N SER A 93 -3.94 -3.47 -1.48
CA SER A 93 -2.81 -3.19 -2.38
C SER A 93 -1.74 -4.26 -2.29
N ASP A 94 -1.38 -4.69 -1.08
CA ASP A 94 -0.29 -5.64 -0.84
C ASP A 94 -0.61 -7.01 -1.47
N SER A 95 -1.84 -7.50 -1.30
CA SER A 95 -2.27 -8.77 -1.91
C SER A 95 -2.25 -8.69 -3.44
N CYS A 96 -2.70 -7.58 -4.00
CA CYS A 96 -2.78 -7.38 -5.44
C CYS A 96 -1.39 -7.20 -6.08
N GLU A 97 -0.53 -6.36 -5.50
CA GLU A 97 0.85 -6.15 -5.95
C GLU A 97 1.71 -7.42 -5.78
N LYS A 98 1.48 -8.22 -4.74
CA LYS A 98 2.13 -9.53 -4.58
C LYS A 98 1.86 -10.45 -5.77
N GLU A 99 0.60 -10.54 -6.21
CA GLU A 99 0.23 -11.36 -7.38
C GLU A 99 0.70 -10.74 -8.70
N LYS A 100 0.66 -9.41 -8.84
CA LYS A 100 1.29 -8.73 -9.98
C LYS A 100 2.77 -9.08 -10.09
N ASN A 101 3.53 -8.93 -9.00
CA ASN A 101 4.96 -9.25 -8.95
C ASN A 101 5.23 -10.73 -9.28
N ARG A 102 4.38 -11.64 -8.78
CA ARG A 102 4.48 -13.06 -9.12
C ARG A 102 4.32 -13.30 -10.62
N ILE A 103 3.30 -12.68 -11.24
CA ILE A 103 3.06 -12.80 -12.68
C ILE A 103 4.19 -12.18 -13.48
N THR A 104 4.67 -10.99 -13.11
CA THR A 104 5.76 -10.33 -13.85
C THR A 104 7.06 -11.12 -13.76
N ASN A 105 7.38 -11.69 -12.60
CA ASN A 105 8.54 -12.58 -12.46
C ASN A 105 8.42 -13.83 -13.35
N GLU A 106 7.21 -14.39 -13.47
CA GLU A 106 6.95 -15.51 -14.37
C GLU A 106 7.08 -15.11 -15.86
N LEU A 107 6.66 -13.90 -16.23
CA LEU A 107 6.84 -13.36 -17.57
C LEU A 107 8.33 -13.14 -17.88
N GLU A 108 9.11 -12.63 -16.94
CA GLU A 108 10.57 -12.49 -17.06
C GLU A 108 11.25 -13.84 -17.29
N GLN A 109 10.89 -14.87 -16.52
CA GLN A 109 11.39 -16.24 -16.70
C GLN A 109 11.04 -16.82 -18.09
N ARG A 110 9.93 -16.38 -18.69
CA ARG A 110 9.51 -16.74 -20.05
C ARG A 110 10.18 -15.89 -21.14
N GLY A 111 11.05 -14.95 -20.76
CA GLY A 111 11.81 -14.07 -21.66
C GLY A 111 11.04 -12.85 -22.14
N PHE A 112 9.99 -12.43 -21.43
CA PHE A 112 9.38 -11.11 -21.65
C PHE A 112 10.17 -10.04 -20.91
N SER A 113 10.24 -8.85 -21.49
CA SER A 113 10.84 -7.68 -20.84
C SER A 113 9.86 -6.51 -20.78
N ILE A 114 10.05 -5.62 -19.82
CA ILE A 114 9.26 -4.39 -19.69
C ILE A 114 9.51 -3.49 -20.92
N TYR A 115 8.42 -3.04 -21.56
CA TYR A 115 8.48 -2.13 -22.70
C TYR A 115 8.11 -0.70 -22.28
N LYS A 116 6.95 -0.52 -21.64
CA LYS A 116 6.44 0.77 -21.17
C LYS A 116 5.47 0.52 -20.02
N ASN A 117 5.70 1.15 -18.87
CA ASN A 117 4.84 1.03 -17.69
C ASN A 117 4.59 -0.46 -17.33
N ASN A 118 3.33 -0.89 -17.37
CA ASN A 118 2.87 -2.23 -17.02
C ASN A 118 2.79 -3.19 -18.24
N ILE A 119 3.42 -2.84 -19.37
CA ILE A 119 3.41 -3.63 -20.60
C ILE A 119 4.71 -4.42 -20.74
N TRP A 120 4.57 -5.72 -20.97
CA TRP A 120 5.64 -6.70 -21.11
C TRP A 120 5.61 -7.29 -22.53
N VAL A 121 6.75 -7.39 -23.21
CA VAL A 121 6.80 -7.83 -24.61
C VAL A 121 7.84 -8.90 -24.84
N LYS A 122 7.55 -9.78 -25.81
CA LYS A 122 8.49 -10.75 -26.39
C LYS A 122 8.10 -10.96 -27.85
N ASP A 123 9.00 -10.64 -28.77
CA ASP A 123 8.72 -10.65 -30.21
C ASP A 123 7.47 -9.81 -30.55
N LYS A 124 6.46 -10.43 -31.18
CA LYS A 124 5.17 -9.81 -31.51
C LYS A 124 4.10 -9.98 -30.41
N LYS A 125 4.41 -10.62 -29.29
CA LYS A 125 3.47 -10.90 -28.20
C LYS A 125 3.60 -9.85 -27.11
N GLY A 126 2.46 -9.44 -26.55
CA GLY A 126 2.38 -8.51 -25.43
C GLY A 126 1.61 -9.09 -24.24
N TYR A 127 1.94 -8.60 -23.06
CA TYR A 127 1.16 -8.71 -21.83
C TYR A 127 0.98 -7.34 -21.20
N TYR A 128 -0.17 -7.09 -20.59
CA TYR A 128 -0.39 -5.96 -19.70
C TYR A 128 -0.77 -6.49 -18.33
N VAL A 129 -0.04 -6.07 -17.30
CA VAL A 129 -0.25 -6.54 -15.92
C VAL A 129 -0.28 -5.34 -14.98
N ASN A 130 -1.48 -4.92 -14.56
CA ASN A 130 -1.65 -3.74 -13.72
C ASN A 130 -2.54 -4.02 -12.52
N CYS A 131 -2.15 -3.50 -11.36
CA CYS A 131 -2.94 -3.52 -10.15
C CYS A 131 -3.38 -2.09 -9.82
N LYS A 132 -4.69 -1.87 -9.65
CA LYS A 132 -5.19 -0.54 -9.27
C LYS A 132 -6.48 -0.61 -8.47
N PHE A 133 -6.70 0.35 -7.58
CA PHE A 133 -7.99 0.49 -6.92
C PHE A 133 -9.06 1.00 -7.90
N MET A 134 -10.24 0.37 -7.88
CA MET A 134 -11.39 0.76 -8.69
C MET A 134 -12.69 0.42 -7.96
N GLY A 135 -13.62 1.38 -7.89
CA GLY A 135 -14.90 1.19 -7.21
C GLY A 135 -14.72 0.90 -5.73
N ASP A 136 -14.72 -0.37 -5.37
CA ASP A 136 -14.72 -0.90 -4.00
C ASP A 136 -13.58 -1.89 -3.70
N ALA A 137 -12.71 -2.18 -4.67
CA ALA A 137 -11.64 -3.16 -4.52
C ALA A 137 -10.41 -2.84 -5.39
N TYR A 138 -9.30 -3.52 -5.12
CA TYR A 138 -8.17 -3.57 -6.04
C TYR A 138 -8.47 -4.53 -7.17
N ILE A 139 -8.27 -4.10 -8.42
CA ILE A 139 -8.38 -4.94 -9.61
C ILE A 139 -6.98 -5.19 -10.19
N LEU A 140 -6.62 -6.46 -10.30
CA LEU A 140 -5.48 -6.93 -11.09
C LEU A 140 -6.00 -7.26 -12.49
N VAL A 141 -5.53 -6.51 -13.47
CA VAL A 141 -5.79 -6.76 -14.89
C VAL A 141 -4.59 -7.49 -15.47
N VAL A 142 -4.85 -8.64 -16.07
CA VAL A 142 -3.85 -9.42 -16.80
C VAL A 142 -4.38 -9.58 -18.22
N ALA A 143 -3.74 -8.97 -19.19
CA ALA A 143 -4.14 -9.06 -20.61
C ALA A 143 -3.01 -9.63 -21.46
N ARG A 144 -3.35 -10.32 -22.55
CA ARG A 144 -2.45 -10.99 -23.47
C ARG A 144 -2.95 -10.82 -24.91
N GLY A 145 -2.04 -10.61 -25.85
CA GLY A 145 -2.37 -10.49 -27.27
C GLY A 145 -1.16 -10.17 -28.12
N GLY A 146 -1.40 -9.62 -29.31
CA GLY A 146 -0.37 -8.92 -30.08
C GLY A 146 0.16 -7.72 -29.31
N ARG A 147 1.43 -7.37 -29.51
CA ARG A 147 2.05 -6.22 -28.81
C ARG A 147 1.25 -4.94 -29.00
N GLU A 148 0.78 -4.68 -30.22
CA GLU A 148 0.00 -3.49 -30.56
C GLU A 148 -1.39 -3.55 -29.91
N ASP A 149 -2.10 -4.68 -30.02
CA ASP A 149 -3.42 -4.88 -29.41
C ASP A 149 -3.40 -4.65 -27.89
N VAL A 150 -2.39 -5.21 -27.22
CA VAL A 150 -2.22 -5.06 -25.76
C VAL A 150 -1.85 -3.63 -25.38
N THR A 151 -1.07 -2.94 -26.20
CA THR A 151 -0.72 -1.54 -25.95
C THR A 151 -1.96 -0.67 -26.07
N ASN A 152 -2.75 -0.85 -27.13
CA ASN A 152 -4.01 -0.14 -27.35
C ASN A 152 -5.01 -0.44 -26.22
N PHE A 153 -5.14 -1.72 -25.82
CA PHE A 153 -5.95 -2.11 -24.67
C PHE A 153 -5.53 -1.40 -23.39
N ALA A 154 -4.22 -1.43 -23.07
CA ALA A 154 -3.68 -0.80 -21.88
C ALA A 154 -3.93 0.72 -21.86
N GLU A 155 -3.70 1.41 -22.98
CA GLU A 155 -3.92 2.85 -23.10
C GLU A 155 -5.40 3.22 -22.98
N ALA A 156 -6.31 2.41 -23.52
CA ALA A 156 -7.75 2.66 -23.47
C ALA A 156 -8.37 2.39 -22.10
N VAL A 157 -7.91 1.37 -21.36
CA VAL A 157 -8.46 1.03 -20.03
C VAL A 157 -7.82 1.82 -18.90
N THR A 158 -6.63 2.41 -19.10
CA THR A 158 -5.93 3.19 -18.06
C THR A 158 -6.76 4.38 -17.53
N PRO A 159 -7.47 5.15 -18.36
CA PRO A 159 -8.37 6.19 -17.88
C PRO A 159 -9.53 5.70 -17.00
N LEU A 160 -9.88 4.41 -17.03
CA LEU A 160 -10.97 3.91 -16.19
C LEU A 160 -10.62 3.97 -14.68
N TYR A 161 -9.34 4.07 -14.33
CA TYR A 161 -8.87 4.10 -12.94
C TYR A 161 -8.91 5.50 -12.28
N TYR A 162 -9.58 6.49 -12.89
CA TYR A 162 -9.72 7.82 -12.30
C TYR A 162 -10.83 7.85 -11.23
N GLY A 163 -10.46 8.20 -10.00
CA GLY A 163 -11.40 8.38 -8.90
C GLY A 163 -10.68 8.54 -7.56
N PRO A 164 -11.41 8.75 -6.44
CA PRO A 164 -10.83 8.64 -5.11
C PRO A 164 -10.29 7.21 -4.90
N SER A 165 -9.12 7.09 -4.26
CA SER A 165 -8.52 5.79 -3.98
C SER A 165 -7.80 5.80 -2.63
N PRO A 166 -7.60 4.64 -1.99
CA PRO A 166 -6.83 4.55 -0.75
C PRO A 166 -5.43 5.16 -0.85
N GLU A 167 -4.74 5.03 -1.99
CA GLU A 167 -3.43 5.65 -2.21
C GLU A 167 -3.53 7.16 -2.32
N LYS A 168 -4.61 7.69 -2.92
CA LYS A 168 -4.85 9.14 -2.92
C LYS A 168 -5.08 9.64 -1.51
N VAL A 169 -5.79 8.89 -0.66
CA VAL A 169 -5.92 9.26 0.76
C VAL A 169 -4.55 9.34 1.43
N ILE A 170 -3.65 8.39 1.18
CA ILE A 170 -2.26 8.44 1.68
C ILE A 170 -1.54 9.68 1.15
N PHE A 171 -1.58 9.90 -0.17
CA PHE A 171 -0.95 11.05 -0.82
C PHE A 171 -1.45 12.38 -0.25
N TYR A 172 -2.76 12.58 -0.16
CA TYR A 172 -3.35 13.78 0.45
C TYR A 172 -3.06 13.88 1.94
N THR A 173 -2.90 12.77 2.66
CA THR A 173 -2.50 12.83 4.08
C THR A 173 -1.10 13.40 4.25
N LEU A 174 -0.19 13.09 3.33
CA LEU A 174 1.15 13.68 3.31
C LEU A 174 1.12 15.16 2.87
N LEU A 175 0.17 15.55 2.01
CA LEU A 175 0.00 16.94 1.53
C LEU A 175 -0.77 17.85 2.50
N GLU A 176 -1.98 17.47 2.96
CA GLU A 176 -2.89 18.25 3.81
C GLU A 176 -2.24 18.65 5.14
N LYS A 177 -1.27 17.87 5.62
CA LYS A 177 -0.65 18.11 6.93
C LYS A 177 0.44 19.17 6.96
N ASN A 178 0.70 19.93 5.89
CA ASN A 178 1.73 20.97 5.97
C ASN A 178 3.09 20.38 6.44
N ILE A 179 3.35 19.10 6.15
CA ILE A 179 4.68 18.54 6.37
C ILE A 179 5.65 19.21 5.37
N SER A 180 5.15 19.58 4.19
CA SER A 180 5.82 20.41 3.17
C SER A 180 5.97 21.90 3.50
N THR A 181 5.22 22.48 4.46
CA THR A 181 5.50 23.85 4.96
C THR A 181 6.33 23.86 6.24
N MET A 182 6.42 22.74 6.96
CA MET A 182 7.38 22.58 8.07
C MET A 182 8.77 22.17 7.59
N LEU A 183 8.91 21.67 6.36
CA LEU A 183 10.13 21.06 5.82
C LEU A 183 10.28 21.42 4.35
N GLU A 184 11.33 22.19 4.02
CA GLU A 184 11.58 22.84 2.73
C GLU A 184 11.89 21.90 1.54
N GLU A 185 11.76 20.58 1.62
CA GLU A 185 12.13 19.68 0.51
C GLU A 185 11.25 18.41 0.44
N ASP A 186 11.21 17.79 -0.75
CA ASP A 186 10.57 16.51 -1.05
C ASP A 186 10.85 15.46 0.03
N ILE A 187 9.87 15.18 0.88
CA ILE A 187 10.00 14.17 1.92
C ILE A 187 9.93 12.79 1.29
N GLN A 188 11.10 12.20 1.11
CA GLN A 188 11.22 10.78 0.82
C GLN A 188 10.93 10.00 2.10
N VAL A 189 9.75 9.37 2.18
CA VAL A 189 9.49 8.35 3.18
C VAL A 189 10.32 7.13 2.83
N LYS A 190 11.34 6.84 3.64
CA LYS A 190 12.11 5.62 3.48
C LYS A 190 11.28 4.46 4.01
N GLU A 191 10.84 3.58 3.11
CA GLU A 191 9.98 2.45 3.46
C GLU A 191 10.64 1.54 4.51
N GLU A 192 9.98 1.41 5.67
CA GLU A 192 10.46 0.62 6.80
C GLU A 192 9.25 0.08 7.57
N ASN A 193 9.18 -1.23 7.82
CA ASN A 193 8.12 -1.86 8.62
C ASN A 193 8.42 -1.73 10.14
N TRP A 194 8.40 -0.51 10.67
CA TRP A 194 8.78 -0.20 12.05
C TRP A 194 7.70 -0.53 13.11
N THR A 195 6.41 -0.49 12.75
CA THR A 195 5.28 -0.73 13.66
C THR A 195 5.34 -2.11 14.29
N ALA A 196 5.67 -3.13 13.49
CA ALA A 196 5.88 -4.49 13.98
C ALA A 196 7.05 -4.57 14.98
N GLY A 197 8.09 -3.77 14.76
CA GLY A 197 9.25 -3.65 15.66
C GLY A 197 8.89 -3.09 17.04
N VAL A 198 7.84 -2.27 17.14
CA VAL A 198 7.32 -1.73 18.40
C VAL A 198 6.13 -2.52 18.97
N GLY A 199 5.91 -3.73 18.47
CA GLY A 199 4.85 -4.62 18.91
C GLY A 199 3.44 -4.21 18.44
N VAL A 200 3.33 -3.42 17.37
CA VAL A 200 2.06 -3.05 16.74
C VAL A 200 1.94 -3.79 15.40
N LYS A 201 1.08 -4.79 15.34
CA LYS A 201 0.80 -5.57 14.13
C LYS A 201 -0.61 -5.24 13.67
N ILE A 202 -0.71 -4.51 12.56
CA ILE A 202 -1.97 -4.05 12.01
C ILE A 202 -2.17 -4.73 10.65
N GLY A 203 -3.29 -5.43 10.51
CA GLY A 203 -3.70 -6.14 9.31
C GLY A 203 -5.07 -5.67 8.82
N GLY A 204 -5.49 -6.22 7.68
CA GLY A 204 -6.80 -5.95 7.12
C GLY A 204 -7.02 -4.49 6.75
N TYR A 205 -6.04 -3.82 6.14
CA TYR A 205 -6.16 -2.49 5.52
C TYR A 205 -6.33 -2.63 4.00
N MET A 206 -6.83 -1.58 3.34
CA MET A 206 -6.90 -1.48 1.87
C MET A 206 -5.57 -1.00 1.29
N ALA A 207 -4.97 0.02 1.91
CA ALA A 207 -3.64 0.51 1.57
C ALA A 207 -2.90 0.89 2.84
N LYS A 208 -1.57 0.85 2.78
CA LYS A 208 -0.72 1.37 3.83
C LYS A 208 0.47 2.14 3.25
N LEU A 209 1.03 3.01 4.08
CA LEU A 209 2.36 3.57 3.93
C LEU A 209 3.04 3.52 5.29
N GLU A 210 4.25 3.00 5.35
CA GLU A 210 5.00 2.86 6.59
C GLU A 210 6.47 3.14 6.34
N GLY A 211 7.07 4.02 7.13
CA GLY A 211 8.47 4.34 6.98
C GLY A 211 8.97 5.47 7.87
N SER A 212 10.20 5.90 7.58
CA SER A 212 10.85 7.01 8.26
C SER A 212 10.84 8.26 7.39
N VAL A 213 10.43 9.38 7.98
CA VAL A 213 10.48 10.72 7.36
C VAL A 213 11.76 11.46 7.73
N LYS A 214 12.22 11.26 8.97
CA LYS A 214 13.46 11.78 9.52
C LYS A 214 14.04 10.75 10.48
N PRO A 215 15.34 10.79 10.81
CA PRO A 215 15.97 9.83 11.72
C PRO A 215 15.23 9.56 13.04
N ASN A 216 14.45 10.54 13.51
CA ASN A 216 13.67 10.48 14.74
C ASN A 216 12.15 10.57 14.55
N LEU A 217 11.64 10.52 13.32
CA LEU A 217 10.22 10.58 13.01
C LEU A 217 9.82 9.44 12.08
N ASN A 218 9.07 8.50 12.64
CA ASN A 218 8.46 7.42 11.88
C ASN A 218 6.98 7.69 11.68
N VAL A 219 6.48 7.32 10.49
CA VAL A 219 5.10 7.49 10.07
C VAL A 219 4.53 6.15 9.66
N ALA A 220 3.28 5.90 10.02
CA ALA A 220 2.47 4.84 9.44
C ALA A 220 1.08 5.39 9.15
N ILE A 221 0.58 5.14 7.94
CA ILE A 221 -0.75 5.52 7.48
C ILE A 221 -1.44 4.25 7.01
N TYR A 222 -2.58 3.94 7.60
CA TYR A 222 -3.41 2.81 7.20
C TYR A 222 -4.77 3.33 6.74
N VAL A 223 -5.23 2.83 5.59
CA VAL A 223 -6.52 3.21 5.01
C VAL A 223 -7.43 1.99 4.98
N TYR A 224 -8.67 2.17 5.43
CA TYR A 224 -9.68 1.13 5.58
C TYR A 224 -10.99 1.53 4.90
N PRO A 225 -11.89 0.56 4.66
CA PRO A 225 -13.27 0.87 4.35
C PRO A 225 -13.88 1.69 5.48
N LYS A 226 -14.88 2.52 5.15
CA LYS A 226 -15.62 3.30 6.14
C LYS A 226 -16.15 2.43 7.28
N GLY A 227 -15.89 2.84 8.51
CA GLY A 227 -16.34 2.16 9.74
C GLY A 227 -15.33 1.20 10.35
N CYS A 228 -14.29 0.80 9.62
CA CYS A 228 -13.29 -0.18 10.08
C CYS A 228 -12.11 0.42 10.84
N GLY A 229 -11.60 1.57 10.39
CA GLY A 229 -10.37 2.15 10.95
C GLY A 229 -10.56 2.64 12.39
N ARG A 230 -11.81 2.91 12.78
CA ARG A 230 -12.15 3.35 14.14
C ARG A 230 -11.81 2.30 15.20
N GLU A 231 -12.06 1.01 14.94
CA GLU A 231 -11.74 -0.07 15.88
C GLU A 231 -10.23 -0.13 16.12
N VAL A 232 -9.45 -0.05 15.04
CA VAL A 232 -7.98 -0.05 15.09
C VAL A 232 -7.46 1.11 15.93
N TYR A 233 -7.98 2.32 15.69
CA TYR A 233 -7.66 3.51 16.46
C TYR A 233 -7.94 3.35 17.95
N LEU A 234 -9.13 2.84 18.31
CA LEU A 234 -9.54 2.67 19.71
C LEU A 234 -8.68 1.65 20.46
N GLU A 235 -8.34 0.53 19.84
CA GLU A 235 -7.51 -0.50 20.47
C GLU A 235 -6.05 -0.04 20.64
N ILE A 236 -5.50 0.73 19.70
CA ILE A 236 -4.17 1.37 19.86
C ILE A 236 -4.19 2.33 21.05
N ILE A 237 -5.20 3.18 21.15
CA ILE A 237 -5.36 4.13 22.27
C ILE A 237 -5.46 3.39 23.61
N LYS A 238 -6.28 2.34 23.66
CA LYS A 238 -6.47 1.53 24.86
C LYS A 238 -5.17 0.85 25.28
N ALA A 239 -4.36 0.39 24.34
CA ALA A 239 -3.05 -0.20 24.63
C ALA A 239 -2.05 0.84 25.15
N LEU A 240 -1.99 2.02 24.53
CA LEU A 240 -1.14 3.13 24.97
C LEU A 240 -1.51 3.61 26.37
N ALA A 241 -2.81 3.77 26.65
CA ALA A 241 -3.32 4.23 27.94
C ALA A 241 -2.93 3.34 29.13
N LYS A 242 -2.52 2.09 28.91
CA LYS A 242 -2.06 1.19 29.99
C LYS A 242 -0.70 1.55 30.55
N SER A 243 0.19 2.13 29.74
CA SER A 243 1.61 2.27 30.10
C SER A 243 2.26 3.57 29.63
N TRP A 244 1.50 4.45 28.98
CA TRP A 244 1.95 5.76 28.52
C TRP A 244 1.08 6.86 29.12
N LYS A 245 1.69 8.02 29.37
CA LYS A 245 0.97 9.20 29.86
C LYS A 245 0.27 9.89 28.69
N ASP A 246 -1.07 10.00 28.74
CA ASP A 246 -1.83 10.84 27.81
C ASP A 246 -1.55 12.32 28.11
N ILE A 247 -1.15 13.08 27.09
CA ILE A 247 -0.77 14.50 27.20
C ILE A 247 -1.59 15.41 26.27
N THR A 248 -2.81 14.98 25.92
CA THR A 248 -3.76 15.71 25.05
C THR A 248 -4.25 17.07 25.61
N PRO A 249 -4.76 17.98 24.74
CA PRO A 249 -5.30 17.76 23.38
C PRO A 249 -4.47 18.37 22.23
N VAL A 250 -4.24 17.57 21.17
CA VAL A 250 -3.69 18.04 19.89
C VAL A 250 -4.83 18.47 18.95
N ASN A 251 -5.88 17.64 18.83
CA ASN A 251 -7.16 17.96 18.17
C ASN A 251 -8.24 16.92 18.60
N ALA A 252 -9.49 17.03 18.10
CA ALA A 252 -10.63 16.23 18.55
C ALA A 252 -10.49 14.70 18.31
N THR A 253 -9.70 14.27 17.32
CA THR A 253 -9.55 12.86 16.94
C THR A 253 -8.11 12.34 17.03
N GLY A 254 -7.17 13.19 17.41
CA GLY A 254 -5.75 12.90 17.57
C GLY A 254 -5.34 12.88 19.03
N LYS A 255 -4.72 11.79 19.44
CA LYS A 255 -4.16 11.61 20.78
C LYS A 255 -2.65 11.56 20.75
N MET A 256 -2.03 12.14 21.77
CA MET A 256 -0.58 12.09 21.97
C MET A 256 -0.27 11.49 23.33
N PHE A 257 0.57 10.47 23.32
CA PHE A 257 1.05 9.76 24.48
C PHE A 257 2.55 9.99 24.63
N LYS A 258 3.03 10.09 25.87
CA LYS A 258 4.45 10.22 26.18
C LYS A 258 4.90 9.12 27.12
N LYS A 259 6.07 8.55 26.83
CA LYS A 259 6.83 7.68 27.71
C LYS A 259 8.31 8.00 27.52
N ASP A 260 8.96 8.41 28.61
CA ASP A 260 10.35 8.89 28.60
C ASP A 260 10.55 10.01 27.56
N ASN A 261 11.52 9.84 26.65
CA ASN A 261 11.80 10.78 25.55
C ASN A 261 11.01 10.47 24.28
N THR A 262 10.09 9.52 24.32
CA THR A 262 9.30 9.10 23.16
C THR A 262 7.89 9.69 23.21
N ARG A 263 7.42 10.16 22.05
CA ARG A 263 6.03 10.56 21.82
C ARG A 263 5.39 9.66 20.78
N PHE A 264 4.22 9.16 21.11
CA PHE A 264 3.40 8.33 20.23
C PHE A 264 2.11 9.07 19.95
N TYR A 265 1.89 9.43 18.69
CA TYR A 265 0.70 10.11 18.25
C TYR A 265 -0.14 9.18 17.37
N VAL A 266 -1.46 9.20 17.59
CA VAL A 266 -2.41 8.42 16.81
C VAL A 266 -3.62 9.29 16.48
N GLU A 267 -4.03 9.30 15.22
CA GLU A 267 -5.18 10.06 14.72
C GLU A 267 -6.08 9.16 13.89
N TYR A 268 -7.38 9.37 14.06
CA TYR A 268 -8.42 8.84 13.18
C TYR A 268 -9.09 9.97 12.41
N SER A 269 -9.37 9.74 11.13
CA SER A 269 -10.20 10.63 10.33
C SER A 269 -10.91 9.89 9.20
N GLN A 270 -11.92 10.54 8.61
CA GLN A 270 -12.55 10.07 7.39
C GLN A 270 -12.14 10.98 6.23
N VAL A 271 -11.59 10.39 5.16
CA VAL A 271 -11.05 11.13 4.01
C VAL A 271 -11.51 10.44 2.74
N MET A 272 -12.16 11.17 1.85
CA MET A 272 -12.67 10.66 0.56
C MET A 272 -13.53 9.39 0.67
N GLY A 273 -14.28 9.24 1.76
CA GLY A 273 -15.13 8.07 2.01
C GLY A 273 -14.42 6.86 2.62
N PHE A 274 -13.12 6.98 2.93
CA PHE A 274 -12.33 5.94 3.60
C PHE A 274 -12.02 6.34 5.04
N ASP A 275 -11.85 5.35 5.90
CA ASP A 275 -11.30 5.56 7.24
C ASP A 275 -9.77 5.59 7.14
N ARG A 276 -9.15 6.59 7.78
CA ARG A 276 -7.70 6.76 7.86
C ARG A 276 -7.24 6.68 9.31
N VAL A 277 -6.21 5.88 9.57
CA VAL A 277 -5.47 5.87 10.83
C VAL A 277 -4.05 6.32 10.57
N VAL A 278 -3.62 7.40 11.23
CA VAL A 278 -2.24 7.91 11.18
C VAL A 278 -1.57 7.62 12.50
N ILE A 279 -0.38 7.07 12.45
CA ILE A 279 0.49 6.84 13.59
C ILE A 279 1.80 7.58 13.36
N LEU A 280 2.22 8.37 14.33
CA LEU A 280 3.55 8.99 14.35
C LEU A 280 4.29 8.56 15.60
N LEU A 281 5.54 8.16 15.43
CA LEU A 281 6.46 7.90 16.53
C LEU A 281 7.61 8.89 16.44
N TYR A 282 7.80 9.67 17.51
CA TYR A 282 8.85 10.67 17.59
C TYR A 282 9.74 10.42 18.81
N ASN A 283 11.04 10.30 18.57
CA ASN A 283 12.05 10.16 19.61
C ASN A 283 12.77 11.50 19.80
N SER A 284 12.59 12.15 20.96
CA SER A 284 13.39 13.32 21.30
C SER A 284 14.85 12.90 21.48
N PRO A 285 15.82 13.58 20.84
CA PRO A 285 17.22 13.41 21.21
C PRO A 285 17.38 13.80 22.68
N SER A 286 18.07 12.93 23.42
CA SER A 286 18.47 13.13 24.83
C SER A 286 19.52 14.22 24.96
#